data_AF-A0A838FF33-F1
#
_entry.id   AF-A0A838FF33-F1
#
_cell.length_a   1.000
_cell.length_b   1.000
_cell.length_c   1.000
_cell.angle_alpha   90.00
_cell.angle_beta   90.00
_cell.angle_gamma   90.00
#
_symmetry.space_group_name_H-M   'P 1'
#
loop_
_entity.id
_entity.type
_entity.pdbx_description
1 polymer ?
#
loop_
_entity_poly.entity_id
_entity_poly.type
_entity_poly.pdbx_seq_one_letter_code
_entity_poly.pdbx_strand_id
1 'polypeptide(L)'
;MLTPANGGDPVPAPPHDPRTEAFYARSVHAVAEAMVGCVLRHGETAGRIVETESYHQVEAACHAHIGLTGRTRTLFMSPGTAYVYRSYGVHALLNAVCEEEGTGAAVLIRA
;
A
#
# COMPACT_ATOMS: atom_id res chain seq x y z
N MET A 1 40.29 30.04 13.71
CA MET A 1 39.11 29.34 14.25
C MET A 1 38.46 28.62 13.07
N LEU A 2 38.78 27.33 12.87
CA LEU A 2 38.31 26.52 11.74
C LEU A 2 36.99 25.85 12.12
N THR A 3 35.91 26.11 11.38
CA THR A 3 34.69 25.31 11.40
C THR A 3 34.93 24.02 10.59
N PRO A 4 34.50 22.83 11.05
CA PRO A 4 34.53 21.66 10.19
C PRO A 4 33.34 21.71 9.22
N ALA A 5 33.63 21.49 7.94
CA ALA A 5 32.62 21.25 6.93
C ALA A 5 32.03 19.85 7.13
N ASN A 6 30.83 19.77 7.71
CA ASN A 6 30.00 18.56 7.61
C ASN A 6 29.32 18.57 6.24
N GLY A 7 30.12 18.35 5.19
CA GLY A 7 29.67 18.17 3.81
C GLY A 7 29.89 16.72 3.39
N GLY A 8 29.14 15.80 4.00
CA GLY A 8 28.94 14.50 3.38
C GLY A 8 27.75 14.64 2.44
N ASP A 9 27.97 14.50 1.14
CA ASP A 9 26.88 14.39 0.18
C ASP A 9 25.90 13.30 0.67
N PRO A 10 24.57 13.50 0.55
CA PRO A 10 23.61 12.49 0.94
C PRO A 10 23.96 11.18 0.23
N VAL A 11 24.17 10.12 1.01
CA VAL A 11 24.38 8.78 0.47
C VAL A 11 23.18 8.48 -0.43
N PRO A 12 23.39 8.21 -1.73
CA PRO A 12 22.28 7.96 -2.63
C PRO A 12 21.46 6.79 -2.09
N ALA A 13 20.14 6.99 -2.00
CA ALA A 13 19.24 5.94 -1.57
C ALA A 13 19.49 4.69 -2.44
N PRO A 14 19.53 3.48 -1.84
CA PRO A 14 19.74 2.27 -2.63
C PRO A 14 18.68 2.17 -3.74
N PRO A 15 19.04 1.59 -4.90
CA PRO A 15 18.15 1.53 -6.05
C PRO A 15 16.78 0.97 -5.67
N HIS A 16 15.73 1.63 -6.17
CA HIS A 16 14.35 1.25 -5.92
C HIS A 16 13.95 0.09 -6.83
N ASP A 17 13.48 -1.00 -6.23
CA ASP A 17 12.77 -2.08 -6.94
C ASP A 17 11.28 -1.98 -6.57
N PRO A 18 10.52 -1.04 -7.18
CA PRO A 18 9.09 -0.94 -6.92
C PRO A 18 8.40 -2.21 -7.40
N ARG A 19 7.49 -2.72 -6.58
CA ARG A 19 6.63 -3.84 -6.98
C ARG A 19 5.82 -3.42 -8.21
N THR A 20 5.85 -4.26 -9.24
CA THR A 20 5.13 -4.02 -10.49
C THR A 20 3.64 -4.32 -10.31
N GLU A 21 2.82 -3.88 -11.26
CA GLU A 21 1.39 -4.24 -11.30
C GLU A 21 1.17 -5.75 -11.20
N ALA A 22 2.02 -6.56 -11.85
CA ALA A 22 1.97 -8.03 -11.80
C ALA A 22 2.14 -8.60 -10.38
N PHE A 23 2.81 -7.90 -9.46
CA PHE A 23 2.88 -8.30 -8.06
C PHE A 23 1.52 -8.18 -7.38
N TYR A 24 0.74 -7.16 -7.71
CA TYR A 24 -0.57 -6.88 -7.11
C TYR A 24 -1.72 -7.58 -7.84
N ALA A 25 -1.55 -7.91 -9.13
CA ALA A 25 -2.52 -8.65 -9.96
C ALA A 25 -2.58 -10.17 -9.61
N ARG A 26 -2.61 -10.48 -8.31
CA ARG A 26 -2.73 -11.83 -7.74
C ARG A 26 -3.82 -11.79 -6.66
N SER A 27 -4.24 -12.97 -6.19
CA SER A 27 -5.17 -13.09 -5.06
C SER A 27 -4.77 -12.19 -3.89
N VAL A 28 -5.73 -11.47 -3.32
CA VAL A 28 -5.48 -10.55 -2.20
C VAL A 28 -4.80 -11.22 -1.01
N HIS A 29 -5.05 -12.52 -0.77
CA HIS A 29 -4.39 -13.28 0.29
C HIS A 29 -2.90 -13.50 -0.01
N ALA A 30 -2.56 -13.87 -1.25
CA ALA A 30 -1.18 -14.07 -1.68
C ALA A 30 -0.40 -12.75 -1.71
N VAL A 31 -1.06 -11.64 -2.05
CA VAL A 31 -0.45 -10.31 -1.98
C VAL A 31 -0.20 -9.90 -0.53
N ALA A 32 -1.16 -10.11 0.37
CA ALA A 32 -1.00 -9.79 1.79
C ALA A 32 0.22 -10.50 2.39
N GLU A 33 0.33 -11.81 2.19
CA GLU A 33 1.48 -12.60 2.65
C GLU A 33 2.80 -12.10 2.04
N ALA A 34 2.82 -11.86 0.72
CA ALA A 34 4.02 -11.41 0.02
C ALA A 34 4.43 -9.97 0.35
N MET A 35 3.51 -9.14 0.87
CA MET A 35 3.80 -7.78 1.30
C MET A 35 4.53 -7.74 2.65
N VAL A 36 4.37 -8.75 3.51
CA VAL A 36 5.15 -8.85 4.75
C VAL A 36 6.64 -8.98 4.40
N GLY A 37 7.47 -8.11 4.97
CA GLY A 37 8.89 -7.98 4.67
C GLY A 37 9.22 -7.02 3.53
N CYS A 38 8.23 -6.56 2.74
CA CYS A 38 8.45 -5.49 1.77
C CYS A 38 8.74 -4.15 2.46
N VAL A 39 9.44 -3.26 1.76
CA VAL A 39 9.75 -1.91 2.25
C VAL A 39 8.81 -0.91 1.58
N LEU A 40 7.96 -0.26 2.37
CA LEU A 40 7.19 0.90 1.95
C LEU A 40 8.07 2.14 2.04
N ARG A 41 8.06 2.98 1.00
CA ARG A 41 8.82 4.24 0.94
C ARG A 41 7.89 5.40 0.63
N HIS A 42 8.13 6.54 1.28
CA HIS A 42 7.43 7.79 1.00
C HIS A 42 8.40 8.97 1.21
N GLY A 43 8.78 9.63 0.12
CA GLY A 43 9.87 10.61 0.14
C GLY A 43 11.17 9.97 0.67
N GLU A 44 11.77 10.60 1.67
CA GLU A 44 13.00 10.13 2.33
C GLU A 44 12.74 9.05 3.41
N THR A 45 11.48 8.80 3.75
CA THR A 45 11.10 7.84 4.80
C THR A 45 10.86 6.45 4.23
N ALA A 46 11.20 5.43 5.03
CA ALA A 46 10.96 4.04 4.69
C ALA A 46 10.64 3.21 5.94
N GLY A 47 9.80 2.19 5.76
CA GLY A 47 9.45 1.22 6.79
C GLY A 47 9.29 -0.16 6.20
N ARG A 48 9.69 -1.20 6.95
CA ARG A 48 9.40 -2.59 6.58
C ARG A 48 8.02 -2.94 7.07
N ILE A 49 7.17 -3.41 6.17
CA ILE A 49 5.85 -3.91 6.49
C ILE A 49 6.02 -5.22 7.27
N VAL A 50 5.43 -5.29 8.46
CA VAL A 50 5.43 -6.47 9.34
C VAL A 50 4.02 -6.98 9.59
N GLU A 51 2.97 -6.20 9.31
CA GLU A 51 1.58 -6.62 9.48
C GLU A 51 0.68 -6.10 8.34
N THR A 52 -0.13 -6.99 7.78
CA THR A 52 -1.09 -6.72 6.71
C THR A 52 -2.42 -7.43 6.95
N GLU A 53 -3.52 -6.87 6.46
CA GLU A 53 -4.82 -7.54 6.40
C GLU A 53 -5.35 -7.55 4.96
N SER A 54 -5.87 -8.70 4.50
CA SER A 54 -6.55 -8.83 3.21
C SER A 54 -8.05 -8.56 3.35
N TYR A 55 -8.62 -7.83 2.40
CA TYR A 55 -10.06 -7.59 2.30
C TYR A 55 -10.54 -7.84 0.87
N HIS A 56 -11.57 -8.66 0.70
CA HIS A 56 -12.19 -8.99 -0.58
C HIS A 56 -13.67 -8.59 -0.60
N GLN A 57 -14.20 -8.17 -1.76
CA GLN A 57 -15.59 -7.69 -1.92
C GLN A 57 -16.68 -8.69 -1.49
N VAL A 58 -16.35 -9.98 -1.38
CA VAL A 58 -17.28 -11.02 -0.89
C VAL A 58 -17.41 -11.02 0.64
N GLU A 59 -16.54 -10.29 1.34
CA GLU A 59 -16.48 -10.25 2.80
C GLU A 59 -17.18 -9.01 3.34
N ALA A 60 -18.08 -9.17 4.30
CA ALA A 60 -18.82 -8.06 4.90
C ALA A 60 -17.94 -6.99 5.58
N ALA A 61 -16.70 -7.33 5.93
CA ALA A 61 -15.74 -6.40 6.51
C ALA A 61 -15.09 -5.46 5.46
N CYS A 62 -15.18 -5.79 4.17
CA CYS A 62 -14.59 -5.00 3.11
C CYS A 62 -15.51 -3.84 2.70
N HIS A 63 -14.96 -2.64 2.50
CA HIS A 63 -15.73 -1.51 1.97
C HIS A 63 -16.36 -1.82 0.60
N ALA A 64 -15.70 -2.66 -0.22
CA ALA A 64 -16.22 -3.07 -1.53
C ALA A 64 -17.41 -4.02 -1.45
N HIS A 65 -17.77 -4.55 -0.29
CA HIS A 65 -18.94 -5.42 -0.10
C HIS A 65 -20.27 -4.77 -0.50
N ILE A 66 -20.36 -3.45 -0.37
CA ILE A 66 -21.52 -2.65 -0.78
C ILE A 66 -21.56 -2.48 -2.32
N GLY A 67 -20.52 -2.91 -3.03
CA GLY A 67 -20.36 -2.75 -4.47
C GLY A 67 -19.73 -1.42 -4.85
N LEU A 68 -19.82 -1.12 -6.15
CA LEU A 68 -19.22 0.08 -6.75
C LEU A 68 -20.05 1.33 -6.40
N THR A 69 -19.41 2.25 -5.68
CA THR A 69 -19.96 3.56 -5.27
C THR A 69 -18.89 4.62 -5.48
N GLY A 70 -19.25 5.91 -5.35
CA GLY A 70 -18.26 7.00 -5.39
C GLY A 70 -17.12 6.82 -4.37
N ARG A 71 -17.40 6.25 -3.18
CA ARG A 71 -16.40 6.01 -2.13
C ARG A 71 -15.53 4.78 -2.41
N THR A 72 -16.10 3.73 -2.99
CA THR A 72 -15.42 2.44 -3.20
C THR A 72 -14.72 2.36 -4.55
N ARG A 73 -14.96 3.31 -5.47
CA ARG A 73 -14.40 3.31 -6.84
C ARG A 73 -12.93 2.94 -6.93
N THR A 74 -12.09 3.48 -6.03
CA THR A 74 -10.65 3.19 -6.02
C THR A 74 -10.33 1.71 -5.80
N LEU A 75 -11.13 0.99 -5.00
CA LEU A 75 -10.93 -0.45 -4.76
C LEU A 75 -11.14 -1.31 -6.00
N PHE A 76 -11.84 -0.78 -7.02
CA PHE A 76 -12.12 -1.47 -8.28
C PHE A 76 -11.19 -1.02 -9.42
N MET A 77 -10.19 -0.19 -9.15
CA MET A 77 -9.20 0.25 -10.13
C MET A 77 -8.12 -0.81 -10.37
N SER A 78 -7.17 -0.54 -11.26
CA SER A 78 -6.10 -1.47 -11.59
C SER A 78 -5.22 -1.82 -10.36
N PRO A 79 -4.72 -3.07 -10.27
CA PRO A 79 -3.90 -3.53 -9.15
C PRO A 79 -2.66 -2.67 -8.90
N GLY A 80 -2.31 -2.47 -7.64
CA GLY A 80 -1.25 -1.56 -7.20
C GLY A 80 -1.70 -0.12 -6.99
N THR A 81 -2.97 0.21 -7.30
CA THR A 81 -3.56 1.51 -6.92
C THR A 81 -3.60 1.66 -5.41
N ALA A 82 -3.18 2.83 -4.90
CA ALA A 82 -3.29 3.14 -3.48
C ALA A 82 -4.72 3.57 -3.13
N TYR A 83 -5.37 2.85 -2.21
CA TYR A 83 -6.63 3.24 -1.61
C TYR A 83 -6.41 3.77 -0.19
N VAL A 84 -6.58 5.07 -0.02
CA VAL A 84 -6.42 5.75 1.28
C VAL A 84 -7.74 6.33 1.73
N TYR A 85 -8.13 6.03 2.97
CA TYR A 85 -9.34 6.61 3.57
C TYR A 85 -9.11 7.08 5.00
N ARG A 86 -10.01 7.94 5.48
CA ARG A 86 -10.02 8.41 6.88
C ARG A 86 -10.89 7.49 7.74
N SER A 87 -10.27 6.79 8.69
CA SER A 87 -10.98 6.08 9.75
C SER A 87 -11.33 7.05 10.87
N TYR A 88 -12.61 7.07 11.25
CA TYR A 88 -13.18 8.00 12.24
C TYR A 88 -12.86 9.49 11.98
N GLY A 89 -12.59 9.86 10.72
CA GLY A 89 -12.22 11.22 10.34
C GLY A 89 -10.78 11.64 10.69
N VAL A 90 -10.02 10.81 11.43
CA VAL A 90 -8.73 11.19 12.01
C VAL A 90 -7.55 10.40 11.45
N HIS A 91 -7.65 9.07 11.37
CA HIS A 91 -6.54 8.21 10.97
C HIS A 91 -6.58 7.93 9.47
N ALA A 92 -5.46 8.12 8.76
CA ALA A 92 -5.34 7.72 7.37
C ALA A 92 -4.90 6.25 7.30
N LEU A 93 -5.70 5.41 6.64
CA LEU A 93 -5.41 3.99 6.44
C LEU A 93 -5.06 3.76 4.98
N LEU A 94 -3.89 3.15 4.72
CA LEU A 94 -3.35 2.90 3.40
C LEU A 94 -3.56 1.44 3.00
N ASN A 95 -4.15 1.25 1.82
CA ASN A 95 -4.38 -0.06 1.24
C ASN A 95 -3.77 -0.12 -0.17
N ALA A 96 -3.31 -1.30 -0.58
CA ALA A 96 -2.90 -1.59 -1.94
C ALA A 96 -3.98 -2.43 -2.64
N VAL A 97 -4.55 -1.92 -3.74
CA VAL A 97 -5.55 -2.65 -4.54
C VAL A 97 -4.90 -3.87 -5.19
N CYS A 98 -5.62 -4.99 -5.20
CA CYS A 98 -5.17 -6.29 -5.66
C CYS A 98 -6.15 -6.88 -6.66
N GLU A 99 -5.74 -7.99 -7.30
CA GLU A 99 -6.53 -8.71 -8.30
C GLU A 99 -6.81 -7.87 -9.56
N GLU A 100 -7.59 -8.41 -10.50
CA GLU A 100 -7.88 -7.71 -11.76
C GLU A 100 -8.77 -6.48 -11.56
N GLU A 101 -8.64 -5.50 -12.44
CA GLU A 101 -9.51 -4.31 -12.43
C GLU A 101 -10.98 -4.72 -12.49
N GLY A 102 -11.81 -4.08 -11.66
CA GLY A 102 -13.21 -4.46 -11.47
C GLY A 102 -13.44 -5.46 -10.34
N THR A 103 -12.40 -6.01 -9.71
CA THR A 103 -12.51 -6.79 -8.48
C THR A 103 -12.14 -5.94 -7.27
N GLY A 104 -13.11 -5.72 -6.37
CA GLY A 104 -12.92 -4.96 -5.15
C GLY A 104 -12.11 -5.72 -4.10
N ALA A 105 -10.79 -5.73 -4.23
CA ALA A 105 -9.89 -6.42 -3.31
C ALA A 105 -8.68 -5.55 -2.96
N ALA A 106 -8.29 -5.51 -1.69
CA ALA A 106 -7.14 -4.73 -1.26
C ALA A 106 -6.50 -5.25 0.02
N VAL A 107 -5.21 -4.93 0.19
CA VAL A 107 -4.43 -5.23 1.39
C VAL A 107 -4.22 -3.95 2.19
N LEU A 108 -4.69 -3.92 3.43
CA LEU A 108 -4.40 -2.88 4.41
C LEU A 108 -3.00 -3.08 5.01
N ILE A 109 -2.20 -2.03 5.07
CA ILE A 109 -0.91 -2.03 5.80
C ILE A 109 -1.16 -1.57 7.23
N ARG A 110 -0.79 -2.39 8.22
CA ARG A 110 -1.04 -2.11 9.66
C ARG A 110 0.21 -1.73 10.43
N ALA A 111 1.34 -2.36 10.15
CA ALA A 111 2.63 -2.11 10.76
C ALA A 111 3.78 -2.44 9.81
#